data_AF-A0A4U1JBA1-F1
#
_entry.id   AF-A0A4U1JBA1-F1
#
_cell.length_a   1.000
_cell.length_b   1.000
_cell.length_c   1.000
_cell.angle_alpha   90.00
_cell.angle_beta   90.00
_cell.angle_gamma   90.00
#
_symmetry.space_group_name_H-M   'P 1'
#
loop_
_entity.id
_entity.type
_entity.pdbx_description
1 polymer ?
#
loop_
_entity_poly.entity_id
_entity_poly.type
_entity_poly.pdbx_seq_one_letter_code
_entity_poly.pdbx_strand_id
1 'polypeptide(L)'
;MKALLLSLRTTLASTYGVPVAAAYGIPSQIPDDPEVLLRVASAVERLLRDRPLVEPPKIRSLAIAPLAVAEDLGFAIADFRRALADVDREKREAVLSQSTKNLAMARWLSTYQGVTEAACGLYALAGHAALAEGIRPTARRLAGLPEEEDAAPSTERSR
;
A
#
# COMPACT_ATOMS: atom_id res chain seq x y z
N MET A 1 -10.98 10.81 -7.96
CA MET A 1 -11.19 10.29 -9.34
C MET A 1 -12.46 9.46 -9.50
N LYS A 2 -12.63 8.32 -8.80
CA LYS A 2 -13.79 7.43 -8.97
C LYS A 2 -15.15 8.13 -8.82
N ALA A 3 -15.29 8.95 -7.77
CA ALA A 3 -16.49 9.77 -7.54
C ALA A 3 -16.76 10.78 -8.67
N LEU A 4 -15.70 11.34 -9.27
CA LEU A 4 -15.78 12.31 -10.36
C LEU A 4 -16.28 11.64 -11.65
N LEU A 5 -15.74 10.46 -12.01
CA LEU A 5 -16.25 9.66 -13.13
C LEU A 5 -17.69 9.20 -12.93
N LEU A 6 -18.06 8.83 -11.70
CA LEU A 6 -19.44 8.45 -11.37
C LEU A 6 -20.38 9.64 -11.54
N SER A 7 -20.02 10.79 -10.97
CA SER A 7 -20.78 12.02 -11.08
C SER A 7 -20.95 12.43 -12.53
N LEU A 8 -19.87 12.45 -13.31
CA LEU A 8 -19.90 12.75 -14.74
C LEU A 8 -20.85 11.83 -15.49
N ARG A 9 -20.79 10.51 -15.22
CA ARG A 9 -21.69 9.55 -15.86
C ARG A 9 -23.14 9.79 -15.48
N THR A 10 -23.43 10.04 -14.21
CA THR A 10 -24.80 10.32 -13.76
C THR A 10 -25.34 11.60 -14.41
N THR A 11 -24.52 12.64 -14.52
CA THR A 11 -24.91 13.92 -15.12
C THR A 11 -25.09 13.80 -16.64
N LEU A 12 -24.22 13.07 -17.34
CA LEU A 12 -24.39 12.79 -18.77
C LEU A 12 -25.63 11.93 -19.04
N ALA A 13 -25.85 10.90 -18.21
CA ALA A 13 -27.01 10.01 -18.36
C ALA A 13 -28.33 10.74 -18.09
N SER A 14 -28.38 11.66 -17.10
CA SER A 14 -29.57 12.44 -16.80
C SER A 14 -29.84 13.53 -17.85
N THR A 15 -28.79 14.19 -18.34
CA THR A 15 -28.92 15.37 -19.21
C THR A 15 -29.06 14.99 -20.70
N TYR A 16 -28.32 13.99 -21.17
CA TYR A 16 -28.27 13.60 -22.59
C TYR A 16 -28.80 12.17 -22.84
N GLY A 17 -28.96 11.38 -21.78
CA GLY A 17 -29.41 9.99 -21.86
C GLY A 17 -28.28 8.98 -21.73
N VAL A 18 -28.66 7.77 -21.31
CA VAL A 18 -27.76 6.61 -21.14
C VAL A 18 -26.91 6.29 -22.38
N PRO A 19 -27.41 6.32 -23.64
CA PRO A 19 -26.59 5.99 -24.80
C PRO A 19 -25.48 7.02 -25.06
N VAL A 20 -25.73 8.30 -24.76
CA VAL A 20 -24.70 9.35 -24.91
C VAL A 20 -23.61 9.17 -23.86
N ALA A 21 -23.98 8.89 -22.60
CA ALA A 21 -23.02 8.60 -21.54
C ALA A 21 -22.13 7.37 -21.85
N ALA A 22 -22.71 6.32 -22.45
CA ALA A 22 -21.97 5.14 -22.90
C ALA A 22 -21.01 5.47 -24.06
N ALA A 23 -21.40 6.37 -24.96
CA ALA A 23 -20.59 6.75 -26.12
C ALA A 23 -19.34 7.58 -25.76
N TYR A 24 -19.30 8.19 -24.57
CA TYR A 24 -18.09 8.82 -24.00
C TYR A 24 -17.20 7.83 -23.24
N GLY A 25 -17.47 6.51 -23.33
CA GLY A 25 -16.58 5.47 -22.83
C GLY A 25 -16.58 5.29 -21.31
N ILE A 26 -17.57 5.86 -20.59
CA ILE A 26 -17.66 5.69 -19.14
C ILE A 26 -18.37 4.36 -18.83
N PRO A 27 -17.68 3.37 -18.22
CA PRO A 27 -18.22 2.04 -18.03
C PRO A 27 -19.38 2.00 -17.03
N SER A 28 -20.18 0.93 -17.11
CA SER A 28 -21.34 0.73 -16.24
C SER A 28 -20.97 0.46 -14.78
N GLN A 29 -19.80 -0.13 -14.58
CA GLN A 29 -19.16 -0.33 -13.30
C GLN A 29 -17.79 0.32 -13.39
N ILE A 30 -17.48 1.19 -12.42
CA ILE A 30 -16.19 1.87 -12.40
C ILE A 30 -15.18 0.92 -11.75
N PRO A 31 -14.08 0.57 -12.45
CA PRO A 31 -13.04 -0.31 -11.93
C PRO A 31 -12.48 0.16 -10.58
N ASP A 32 -12.15 -0.80 -9.72
CA ASP A 32 -11.45 -0.55 -8.45
C ASP A 32 -9.93 -0.53 -8.60
N ASP A 33 -9.42 -1.20 -9.64
CA ASP A 33 -7.99 -1.21 -9.94
C ASP A 33 -7.52 0.19 -10.36
N PRO A 34 -6.48 0.74 -9.72
CA PRO A 34 -6.03 2.11 -9.95
C PRO A 34 -5.47 2.32 -11.37
N GLU A 35 -4.78 1.34 -11.95
CA GLU A 35 -4.21 1.48 -13.30
C GLU A 35 -5.31 1.43 -14.36
N VAL A 36 -6.27 0.53 -14.20
CA VAL A 36 -7.45 0.44 -15.08
C VAL A 36 -8.29 1.72 -14.95
N LEU A 37 -8.48 2.24 -13.74
CA LEU A 37 -9.20 3.49 -13.51
C LEU A 37 -8.54 4.67 -14.23
N LEU A 38 -7.21 4.73 -14.21
CA LEU A 38 -6.44 5.79 -14.88
C LEU A 38 -6.57 5.70 -16.40
N ARG A 39 -6.53 4.48 -16.94
CA ARG A 39 -6.71 4.22 -18.37
C ARG A 39 -8.09 4.64 -18.84
N VAL A 40 -9.14 4.29 -18.07
CA VAL A 40 -10.53 4.70 -18.35
C VAL A 40 -10.66 6.22 -18.28
N ALA A 41 -10.15 6.86 -17.21
CA ALA A 41 -10.21 8.31 -17.06
C ALA A 41 -9.53 9.04 -18.24
N SER A 42 -8.36 8.56 -18.66
CA SER A 42 -7.62 9.15 -19.80
C SER A 42 -8.36 8.95 -21.13
N ALA A 43 -9.03 7.80 -21.32
CA ALA A 43 -9.85 7.56 -22.50
C ALA A 43 -11.06 8.50 -22.54
N VAL A 44 -11.73 8.72 -21.40
CA VAL A 44 -12.87 9.63 -21.26
C VAL A 44 -12.44 11.07 -21.50
N GLU A 45 -11.32 11.52 -20.91
CA GLU A 45 -10.76 12.86 -21.10
C GLU A 45 -10.46 13.14 -22.58
N ARG A 46 -9.83 12.20 -23.27
CA ARG A 46 -9.60 12.29 -24.72
C ARG A 46 -10.90 12.38 -25.51
N LEU A 47 -11.89 11.52 -25.21
CA LEU A 47 -13.17 11.53 -25.90
C LEU A 47 -13.95 12.84 -25.69
N LEU A 48 -13.84 13.46 -24.51
CA LEU A 48 -14.44 14.77 -24.24
C LEU A 48 -13.78 15.92 -25.02
N ARG A 49 -12.48 15.80 -25.37
CA ARG A 49 -11.79 16.78 -26.22
C ARG A 49 -12.06 16.57 -27.71
N ASP A 50 -12.03 15.32 -28.15
CA ASP A 50 -12.08 14.98 -29.57
C ASP A 50 -13.51 14.99 -30.13
N ARG A 51 -14.51 14.69 -29.29
CA ARG A 51 -15.91 14.66 -29.69
C ARG A 51 -16.67 15.87 -29.13
N PRO A 52 -17.08 16.83 -29.96
CA PRO A 52 -18.01 17.86 -29.51
C PRO A 52 -19.36 17.22 -29.17
N LEU A 53 -20.01 17.65 -28.07
CA LEU A 53 -21.40 17.28 -27.79
C LEU A 53 -22.30 17.98 -28.80
N VAL A 54 -22.80 17.22 -29.78
CA VAL A 54 -23.74 17.70 -30.80
C VAL A 54 -25.19 17.37 -30.42
N GLU A 55 -25.39 16.42 -29.50
CA GLU A 55 -26.70 15.99 -29.04
C GLU A 55 -27.37 17.09 -28.19
N PRO A 56 -28.65 17.43 -28.46
CA PRO A 56 -29.34 18.44 -27.68
C PRO A 56 -29.59 17.96 -26.24
N PRO A 57 -29.28 18.77 -25.22
CA PRO A 57 -29.58 18.40 -23.83
C PRO A 57 -31.09 18.33 -23.61
N LYS A 58 -31.54 17.31 -22.87
CA LYS A 58 -32.94 17.21 -22.42
C LYS A 58 -33.34 18.38 -21.53
N ILE A 59 -32.39 18.86 -20.72
CA ILE A 59 -32.54 20.02 -19.85
C ILE A 59 -31.64 21.13 -20.37
N ARG A 60 -32.21 22.12 -21.04
CA ARG A 60 -31.45 23.21 -21.70
C ARG A 60 -30.57 24.00 -20.72
N SER A 61 -30.97 24.13 -19.46
CA SER A 61 -30.21 24.84 -18.42
C SER A 61 -28.99 24.09 -17.88
N LEU A 62 -28.81 22.81 -18.26
CA LEU A 62 -27.77 21.91 -17.74
C LEU A 62 -26.77 21.47 -18.82
N ALA A 63 -26.61 22.27 -19.87
CA ALA A 63 -25.65 21.98 -20.93
C ALA A 63 -24.23 21.86 -20.34
N ILE A 64 -23.60 20.71 -20.58
CA ILE A 64 -22.24 20.44 -20.12
C ILE A 64 -21.26 21.05 -21.12
N ALA A 65 -20.23 21.73 -20.63
CA ALA A 65 -19.09 22.16 -21.43
C ALA A 65 -18.02 21.05 -21.45
N PRO A 66 -17.95 20.20 -22.50
CA PRO A 66 -17.05 19.05 -22.52
C PRO A 66 -15.57 19.40 -22.34
N LEU A 67 -15.13 20.55 -22.87
CA LEU A 67 -13.75 21.02 -22.71
C LEU A 67 -13.40 21.35 -21.26
N ALA A 68 -14.28 22.06 -20.54
CA ALA A 68 -14.07 22.38 -19.13
C ALA A 68 -14.01 21.10 -18.27
N VAL A 69 -14.91 20.15 -18.54
CA VAL A 69 -14.89 18.84 -17.86
C VAL A 69 -13.62 18.05 -18.19
N ALA A 70 -13.13 18.13 -19.43
CA ALA A 70 -11.88 17.49 -19.82
C ALA A 70 -10.66 18.12 -19.12
N GLU A 71 -10.66 19.43 -18.90
CA GLU A 71 -9.63 20.11 -18.11
C GLU A 71 -9.64 19.66 -16.64
N ASP A 72 -10.80 19.70 -15.99
CA ASP A 72 -10.98 19.22 -14.61
C ASP A 72 -10.54 17.77 -14.45
N LEU A 73 -10.94 16.91 -15.41
CA LEU A 73 -10.55 15.51 -15.43
C LEU A 73 -9.04 15.35 -15.69
N GLY A 74 -8.46 16.20 -16.53
CA GLY A 74 -7.02 16.26 -16.78
C GLY A 74 -6.21 16.57 -15.52
N PHE A 75 -6.65 17.55 -14.71
CA PHE A 75 -6.03 17.84 -13.42
C PHE A 75 -6.13 16.64 -12.47
N ALA A 76 -7.33 16.05 -12.34
CA ALA A 76 -7.54 14.88 -11.48
C ALA A 76 -6.69 13.66 -11.92
N ILE A 77 -6.49 13.46 -13.23
CA ILE A 77 -5.62 12.42 -13.78
C ILE A 77 -4.15 12.68 -13.42
N ALA A 78 -3.68 13.91 -13.57
CA ALA A 78 -2.30 14.28 -13.26
C ALA A 78 -1.98 14.08 -11.78
N ASP A 79 -2.87 14.53 -10.89
CA ASP A 79 -2.72 14.37 -9.45
C ASP A 79 -2.74 12.90 -9.03
N PHE A 80 -3.64 12.11 -9.63
CA PHE A 80 -3.70 10.68 -9.33
C PHE A 80 -2.47 9.91 -9.83
N ARG A 81 -1.91 10.27 -11.00
CA ARG A 81 -0.62 9.71 -11.48
C ARG A 81 0.51 10.00 -10.50
N ARG A 82 0.60 11.23 -9.99
CA ARG A 82 1.61 11.60 -8.99
C ARG A 82 1.46 10.77 -7.72
N ALA A 83 0.25 10.69 -7.18
CA ALA A 83 -0.03 9.90 -5.99
C ALA A 83 0.33 8.41 -6.17
N LEU A 84 0.05 7.82 -7.34
CA LEU A 84 0.46 6.43 -7.62
C LEU A 84 1.98 6.28 -7.69
N ALA A 85 2.68 7.23 -8.33
CA ALA A 85 4.14 7.20 -8.40
C ALA A 85 4.79 7.31 -7.00
N ASP A 86 4.21 8.12 -6.12
CA ASP A 86 4.66 8.22 -4.73
C ASP A 86 4.44 6.91 -3.96
N VAL A 87 3.26 6.29 -4.09
CA VAL A 87 2.98 4.98 -3.47
C VAL A 87 3.94 3.90 -3.98
N ASP A 88 4.25 3.89 -5.27
CA ASP A 88 5.20 2.93 -5.84
C ASP A 88 6.63 3.17 -5.34
N ARG A 89 7.03 4.43 -5.15
CA ARG A 89 8.31 4.77 -4.51
C ARG A 89 8.32 4.26 -3.06
N GLU A 90 7.28 4.56 -2.28
CA GLU A 90 7.16 4.12 -0.89
C GLU A 90 7.19 2.60 -0.76
N LYS A 91 6.53 1.86 -1.66
CA LYS A 91 6.59 0.39 -1.70
C LYS A 91 8.02 -0.10 -1.91
N ARG A 92 8.79 0.50 -2.84
CA ARG A 92 10.18 0.13 -3.08
C ARG A 92 11.05 0.40 -1.86
N GLU A 93 10.88 1.56 -1.25
CA GLU A 93 11.60 1.94 -0.02
C GLU A 93 11.26 1.01 1.15
N ALA A 94 9.98 0.63 1.29
CA ALA A 94 9.53 -0.32 2.29
C ALA A 94 10.16 -1.71 2.10
N VAL A 95 10.26 -2.20 0.85
CA VAL A 95 10.93 -3.47 0.54
C VAL A 95 12.41 -3.42 0.91
N LEU A 96 13.11 -2.32 0.62
CA LEU A 96 14.52 -2.13 0.99
C LEU A 96 14.71 -2.03 2.51
N SER A 97 13.83 -1.32 3.21
CA SER A 97 13.84 -1.23 4.67
C SER A 97 13.56 -2.59 5.32
N GLN A 98 12.62 -3.35 4.77
CA GLN A 98 12.32 -4.69 5.28
C GLN A 98 13.47 -5.67 5.03
N SER A 99 14.10 -5.62 3.86
CA SER A 99 15.22 -6.50 3.53
C SER A 99 16.45 -6.24 4.42
N THR A 100 16.76 -4.96 4.68
CA THR A 100 17.84 -4.58 5.60
C THR A 100 17.56 -5.01 7.04
N LYS A 101 16.33 -4.84 7.53
CA LYS A 101 15.90 -5.36 8.85
C LYS A 101 16.03 -6.88 8.92
N ASN A 102 15.53 -7.60 7.92
CA ASN A 102 15.60 -9.06 7.88
C ASN A 102 17.05 -9.57 7.90
N LEU A 103 17.94 -8.91 7.15
CA LEU A 103 19.36 -9.26 7.10
C LEU A 103 20.06 -8.98 8.43
N ALA A 104 19.77 -7.84 9.07
CA ALA A 104 20.29 -7.53 10.40
C ALA A 104 19.82 -8.56 11.44
N MET A 105 18.53 -8.93 11.40
CA MET A 105 17.95 -9.93 12.30
C MET A 105 18.56 -11.32 12.07
N ALA A 106 18.79 -11.72 10.82
CA ALA A 106 19.46 -12.98 10.50
C ALA A 106 20.91 -13.03 11.01
N ARG A 107 21.67 -11.92 10.85
CA ARG A 107 23.03 -11.80 11.41
C ARG A 107 23.05 -11.89 12.92
N TRP A 108 22.12 -11.18 13.58
CA TRP A 108 21.97 -11.24 15.03
C TRP A 108 21.66 -12.66 15.51
N LEU A 109 20.68 -13.32 14.87
CA LEU A 109 20.26 -14.68 15.23
C LEU A 109 21.41 -15.68 15.08
N SER A 110 22.14 -15.62 13.96
CA SER A 110 23.29 -16.49 13.70
C SER A 110 24.41 -16.28 14.72
N THR A 111 24.70 -15.02 15.09
CA THR A 111 25.73 -14.71 16.08
C THR A 111 25.29 -15.18 17.47
N TYR A 112 24.05 -14.89 17.86
CA TYR A 112 23.49 -15.30 19.15
C TYR A 112 23.51 -16.82 19.31
N GLN A 113 22.97 -17.56 18.33
CA GLN A 113 22.98 -19.01 18.33
C GLN A 113 24.40 -19.57 18.46
N GLY A 114 25.32 -19.13 17.59
CA GLY A 114 26.70 -19.61 17.61
C GLY A 114 27.41 -19.36 18.95
N VAL A 115 27.21 -18.18 19.56
CA VAL A 115 27.79 -17.86 20.87
C VAL A 115 27.17 -18.71 21.98
N THR A 116 25.84 -18.83 22.01
CA THR A 116 25.15 -19.63 23.03
C THR A 116 25.50 -21.12 22.94
N GLU A 117 25.56 -21.68 21.74
CA GLU A 117 25.95 -23.09 21.54
C GLU A 117 27.40 -23.34 21.97
N ALA A 118 28.32 -22.43 21.62
CA ALA A 118 29.70 -22.52 22.07
C ALA A 118 29.81 -22.44 23.61
N ALA A 119 29.08 -21.52 24.23
CA ALA A 119 29.06 -21.37 25.67
C ALA A 119 28.44 -22.60 26.37
N CYS A 120 27.33 -23.15 25.86
CA CYS A 120 26.75 -24.40 26.37
C CYS A 120 27.78 -25.54 26.34
N GLY A 121 28.52 -25.69 25.23
CA GLY A 121 29.57 -26.69 25.10
C GLY A 121 30.69 -26.52 26.12
N LEU A 122 31.15 -25.28 26.36
CA LEU A 122 32.17 -24.99 27.37
C LEU A 122 31.69 -25.28 28.80
N TYR A 123 30.46 -24.89 29.15
CA TYR A 123 29.90 -25.18 30.47
C TYR A 123 29.69 -26.68 30.69
N ALA A 124 29.27 -27.41 29.66
CA ALA A 124 29.17 -28.86 29.73
C ALA A 124 30.54 -29.52 29.96
N LEU A 125 31.59 -29.08 29.25
CA LEU A 125 32.96 -29.56 29.44
C LEU A 125 33.48 -29.29 30.86
N ALA A 126 33.15 -28.13 31.42
CA ALA A 126 33.53 -27.74 32.78
C ALA A 126 32.70 -28.43 33.88
N GLY A 127 31.76 -29.32 33.53
CA GLY A 127 30.89 -30.02 34.49
C GLY A 127 29.73 -29.17 35.05
N HIS A 128 29.51 -27.97 34.50
CA HIS A 128 28.46 -27.04 34.92
C HIS A 128 27.19 -27.19 34.07
N ALA A 129 26.58 -28.38 34.06
CA ALA A 129 25.42 -28.68 33.22
C ALA A 129 24.19 -27.79 33.50
N ALA A 130 23.96 -27.39 34.75
CA ALA A 130 22.85 -26.50 35.11
C ALA A 130 22.99 -25.10 34.50
N LEU A 131 24.22 -24.58 34.39
CA LEU A 131 24.49 -23.29 33.74
C LEU A 131 24.35 -23.40 32.21
N ALA A 132 24.75 -24.54 31.64
CA ALA A 132 24.59 -24.79 30.21
C ALA A 132 23.12 -24.79 29.76
N GLU A 133 22.21 -25.35 30.57
CA GLU A 133 20.78 -25.34 30.24
C GLU A 133 20.11 -23.98 30.41
N GLY A 134 20.55 -23.18 31.39
CA GLY A 134 20.01 -21.83 31.59
C GLY A 134 20.29 -20.87 30.42
N ILE A 135 21.36 -21.09 29.66
CA ILE A 135 21.72 -20.24 28.50
C ILE A 135 21.34 -20.84 27.15
N ARG A 136 20.73 -22.04 27.13
CA ARG A 136 20.41 -22.75 25.90
C ARG A 136 19.45 -21.92 25.04
N PRO A 137 19.69 -21.78 23.73
CA PRO A 137 18.78 -21.03 22.87
C PRO A 137 17.39 -21.69 22.82
N THR A 138 16.37 -20.97 23.29
CA THR A 138 14.97 -21.40 23.28
C THR A 138 14.23 -20.89 22.04
N ALA A 139 13.18 -21.61 21.61
CA ALA A 139 12.36 -21.20 20.46
C ALA A 139 11.75 -19.80 20.62
N ARG A 140 11.45 -19.37 21.86
CA ARG A 140 10.94 -18.03 22.17
C ARG A 140 12.01 -16.95 22.01
N ARG A 141 13.21 -17.14 22.56
CA ARG A 141 14.33 -16.18 22.37
C ARG A 141 14.75 -16.06 20.91
N LEU A 142 14.73 -17.17 20.17
CA LEU A 142 15.00 -17.16 18.72
C LEU A 142 13.91 -16.45 17.91
N ALA A 143 12.66 -16.42 18.41
CA ALA A 143 11.57 -15.64 17.85
C ALA A 143 11.58 -14.16 18.31
N GLY A 144 12.59 -13.73 19.07
CA GLY A 144 12.70 -12.37 19.61
C GLY A 144 11.65 -12.04 20.69
N LEU A 145 11.02 -13.07 21.27
CA LEU A 145 10.07 -12.90 22.38
C LEU A 145 10.84 -12.96 23.70
N PRO A 146 10.61 -12.01 24.62
CA PRO A 146 11.23 -12.03 25.95
C PRO A 146 10.76 -13.27 26.72
N GLU A 147 11.62 -13.94 27.46
CA GLU A 147 11.18 -15.02 28.35
C GLU A 147 10.50 -14.46 29.61
N GLU A 148 9.79 -15.31 30.35
CA GLU A 148 9.16 -14.92 31.62
C GLU A 148 10.19 -14.39 32.64
N GLU A 149 11.43 -14.91 32.58
CA GLU A 149 12.57 -14.44 33.37
C GLU A 149 13.07 -13.04 32.96
N ASP A 150 12.86 -12.63 31.71
CA ASP A 150 13.25 -11.32 31.18
C ASP A 150 12.18 -10.24 31.46
N ALA A 151 10.96 -10.65 31.82
CA ALA A 151 9.81 -9.76 32.05
C ALA A 151 9.71 -9.23 33.50
N ALA A 152 10.50 -9.77 34.44
CA ALA A 152 10.57 -9.22 35.78
C ALA A 152 11.45 -7.96 35.78
N PRO A 153 10.97 -6.79 36.22
CA PRO A 153 11.86 -5.66 36.47
C PRO A 153 12.88 -6.11 37.51
N SER A 154 14.16 -5.83 37.26
CA SER A 154 15.25 -6.04 38.20
C SER A 154 14.96 -5.32 39.51
N THR A 155 14.28 -5.98 40.44
CA THR A 155 14.12 -5.52 41.80
C THR A 155 15.45 -5.76 42.53
N GLU A 156 16.01 -4.64 42.98
CA GLU A 156 16.99 -4.52 44.06
C GLU A 156 18.47 -4.79 43.71
N ARG A 157 19.12 -3.77 43.13
CA ARG A 157 20.41 -3.33 43.70
C ARG A 157 20.11 -2.56 45.00
N SER A 158 20.01 -3.26 46.12
CA SER A 158 20.05 -2.66 47.45
C SER A 158 21.37 -2.97 48.13
N ARG A 159 22.19 -1.90 48.23
CA ARG A 159 23.28 -1.61 49.19
C ARG A 159 24.42 -2.61 49.38
#